data_AF-A0A6I1FYD8-F1
#
_entry.id   AF-A0A6I1FYD8-F1
#
_cell.length_a   1.000
_cell.length_b   1.000
_cell.length_c   1.000
_cell.angle_alpha   90.00
_cell.angle_beta   90.00
_cell.angle_gamma   90.00
#
_symmetry.space_group_name_H-M   'P 1'
#
loop_
_entity.id
_entity.type
_entity.pdbx_description
1 polymer ?
#
loop_
_entity_poly.entity_id
_entity_poly.type
_entity_poly.pdbx_seq_one_letter_code
_entity_poly.pdbx_strand_id
1 'polypeptide(L)' 'MCPVRPGDHCTLCVPGATGPHDCGLVYLVMDDPDLATELATRRAEVRRSGLLARPGAASA' A
#
# COMPACT_ATOMS: atom_id res chain seq x y z
N MET A 1 -1.66 0.31 7.77
CA MET A 1 -1.00 1.01 6.64
C MET A 1 -1.10 0.09 5.43
N CYS A 2 -1.60 0.56 4.28
CA CYS A 2 -1.64 -0.21 3.05
C CYS A 2 -0.22 -0.37 2.48
N PRO A 3 0.24 -1.60 2.14
CA PRO A 3 1.55 -1.78 1.54
C PRO A 3 1.71 -1.06 0.19
N VAL A 4 0.70 -1.15 -0.67
CA VAL A 4 0.78 -0.62 -2.04
C VAL A 4 0.55 0.90 -2.10
N ARG A 5 -0.19 1.46 -1.13
CA ARG A 5 -0.51 2.89 -1.06
C ARG A 5 0.01 3.51 0.25
N PRO A 6 1.26 3.98 0.28
CA PRO A 6 1.82 4.65 1.45
C PRO A 6 0.99 5.87 1.84
N GLY A 7 0.59 5.94 3.10
CA GLY A 7 -0.24 7.01 3.63
C GLY A 7 -1.69 6.58 3.86
N ASP A 8 -2.16 5.51 3.20
CA ASP A 8 -3.51 5.01 3.39
C ASP A 8 -3.62 3.96 4.49
N HIS A 9 -4.78 3.94 5.16
CA HIS A 9 -5.17 2.81 5.99
C HIS A 9 -5.55 1.62 5.10
N CYS A 10 -5.41 0.41 5.67
CA CYS A 10 -5.93 -0.77 5.00
C CYS A 10 -7.46 -0.71 5.06
N THR A 11 -8.12 -0.97 3.93
CA THR A 11 -9.58 -1.05 3.83
C THR A 11 -10.10 -2.46 3.58
N LEU A 12 -9.22 -3.47 3.62
CA LEU A 12 -9.62 -4.87 3.50
C LEU A 12 -10.48 -5.28 4.71
N CYS A 13 -11.77 -5.48 4.49
CA CYS A 13 -12.72 -5.90 5.51
C CYS A 13 -13.59 -7.03 4.95
N VAL A 14 -13.04 -8.23 4.87
CA VAL A 14 -13.75 -9.44 4.45
C VAL A 14 -13.61 -10.53 5.53
N PRO A 15 -14.61 -11.40 5.72
CA PRO A 15 -14.53 -12.49 6.69
C PRO A 15 -13.29 -13.36 6.46
N GLY A 16 -12.56 -13.66 7.53
CA GLY A 16 -11.34 -14.48 7.47
C GLY A 16 -10.06 -13.74 7.10
N ALA A 17 -10.11 -12.44 6.77
CA ALA A 17 -8.89 -11.66 6.55
C ALA A 17 -8.08 -11.52 7.85
N THR A 18 -6.81 -11.88 7.77
CA THR A 18 -5.81 -11.80 8.85
C THR A 18 -4.86 -10.61 8.67
N GLY A 19 -4.80 -10.03 7.47
CA GLY A 19 -4.06 -8.80 7.25
C GLY A 19 -3.99 -8.34 5.79
N PRO A 20 -3.15 -7.32 5.49
CA PRO A 20 -3.03 -6.76 4.15
C PRO A 20 -2.56 -7.74 3.08
N HIS A 21 -1.86 -8.82 3.46
CA HIS A 21 -1.41 -9.86 2.53
C HIS A 21 -2.58 -10.65 1.92
N ASP A 22 -3.74 -10.69 2.60
CA ASP A 22 -4.96 -11.28 2.06
C ASP A 22 -5.65 -10.38 1.02
N CYS A 23 -5.16 -9.15 0.82
CA CYS A 23 -5.67 -8.27 -0.23
C CYS A 23 -5.13 -8.73 -1.59
N GLY A 24 -6.02 -9.03 -2.53
CA GLY A 24 -5.63 -9.44 -3.88
C GLY A 24 -4.68 -8.47 -4.59
N LEU A 25 -4.80 -7.16 -4.35
CA LEU A 25 -3.85 -6.17 -4.89
C LEU A 25 -2.46 -6.32 -4.28
N VAL A 26 -2.37 -6.52 -2.97
CA VAL A 26 -1.10 -6.73 -2.28
C VAL A 26 -0.47 -8.03 -2.76
N TYR A 27 -1.26 -9.10 -2.88
CA TYR A 27 -0.83 -10.38 -3.45
C TYR A 27 -0.17 -10.19 -4.83
N LEU A 28 -0.88 -9.58 -5.79
CA LEU A 28 -0.38 -9.39 -7.15
C LEU A 28 0.91 -8.55 -7.22
N VAL A 29 0.99 -7.48 -6.44
CA VAL A 29 2.16 -6.58 -6.46
C VAL A 29 3.36 -7.19 -5.75
N MET A 30 3.14 -7.96 -4.68
CA MET A 30 4.24 -8.53 -3.89
C MET A 30 4.77 -9.84 -4.48
N ASP A 31 3.95 -10.60 -5.20
CA ASP A 31 4.36 -11.84 -5.88
C ASP A 31 5.12 -11.56 -7.19
N ASP A 32 4.93 -10.40 -7.80
CA ASP A 32 5.66 -9.97 -8.99
C ASP A 32 6.94 -9.21 -8.60
N PRO A 33 8.14 -9.70 -8.95
CA PRO A 33 9.41 -9.12 -8.50
C PRO A 33 9.68 -7.73 -9.10
N ASP A 34 9.19 -7.46 -10.31
CA ASP A 34 9.38 -6.18 -10.98
C ASP A 34 8.48 -5.12 -10.32
N LEU A 35 7.22 -5.47 -10.07
CA LEU A 35 6.28 -4.60 -9.35
C LEU A 35 6.73 -4.35 -7.90
N ALA A 36 7.25 -5.37 -7.21
CA ALA A 36 7.78 -5.21 -5.86
C ALA A 36 8.97 -4.23 -5.82
N THR A 37 9.86 -4.32 -6.81
CA THR A 37 11.01 -3.41 -6.97
C THR A 37 10.56 -1.98 -7.26
N GLU A 38 9.57 -1.82 -8.14
CA GLU A 38 8.99 -0.52 -8.45
C GLU A 38 8.33 0.11 -7.20
N LEU A 39 7.56 -0.68 -6.44
CA LEU A 39 6.93 -0.23 -5.19
C LEU A 39 7.98 0.23 -4.16
N ALA A 40 9.11 -0.48 -4.05
CA ALA A 40 10.21 -0.08 -3.17
C ALA A 40 10.79 1.29 -3.59
N THR A 41 10.97 1.52 -4.89
CA THR A 41 11.44 2.79 -5.46
C THR A 41 10.48 3.93 -5.15
N ARG A 42 9.18 3.74 -5.46
CA ARG A 42 8.12 4.73 -5.18
C ARG A 42 8.04 5.07 -3.70
N ARG A 43 8.15 4.09 -2.81
CA ARG A 43 8.18 4.31 -1.35
C ARG A 43 9.39 5.14 -0.93
N ALA A 44 10.56 4.93 -1.53
CA ALA A 44 11.74 5.74 -1.24
C ALA A 44 11.56 7.19 -1.72
N GLU A 45 10.93 7.42 -2.87
CA GLU A 45 10.58 8.74 -3.37
C GLU A 45 9.61 9.48 -2.43
N VAL A 46 8.54 8.81 -1.99
CA VAL A 46 7.57 9.39 -1.03
C VAL A 46 8.24 9.79 0.28
N ARG A 47 9.15 8.94 0.79
CA ARG A 47 9.93 9.28 2.00
C ARG A 47 10.86 10.48 1.76
N ARG A 48 11.51 10.55 0.59
CA ARG A 48 12.40 11.66 0.22
C ARG A 48 11.65 12.98 0.03
N SER A 49 10.46 12.94 -0.57
CA SER A 49 9.66 14.14 -0.83
C SER A 49 8.94 14.66 0.41
N GLY A 50 8.91 13.91 1.51
CA GLY A 50 8.12 14.24 2.69
C GLY A 50 6.62 14.16 2.47
N LEU A 51 6.18 13.67 1.30
CA LEU A 51 4.77 13.55 0.92
C LEU A 51 4.14 12.28 1.53
N LEU A 52 4.30 12.07 2.83
CA LEU A 52 3.49 11.09 3.54
C LEU A 52 2.14 11.74 3.79
N ALA A 53 1.20 11.54 2.85
CA ALA A 53 -0.17 11.98 3.02
C ALA A 53 -0.71 11.45 4.36
N ARG A 54 -1.36 12.31 5.14
CA ARG A 54 -2.12 11.87 6.32
C ARG A 54 -3.25 10.95 5.83
N PRO A 55 -3.41 9.74 6.37
CA PRO A 55 -4.52 8.89 5.99
C PRO A 55 -5.85 9.62 6.23
N GLY A 56 -6.70 9.71 5.20
CA GLY A 56 -8.06 10.25 5.30
C GLY A 56 -8.36 11.59 4.59
N ALA A 57 -7.43 12.18 3.84
CA ALA A 57 -7.66 13.47 3.17
C ALA A 57 -8.44 13.41 1.83
N ALA A 58 -8.95 12.24 1.44
CA ALA A 58 -9.72 12.08 0.20
C ALA A 58 -11.05 11.38 0.47
N SER A 59 -12.09 12.16 0.79
CA SER A 59 -13.51 11.86 0.55
C SER A 59 -14.30 13.15 0.81
N ALA A 60 -14.58 13.90 -0.26
CA ALA A 60 -15.61 14.94 -0.34
C ALA A 60 -16.69 14.45 -1.32
#